data_AF-A0A223V6I8-F1
#
_entry.id   AF-A0A223V6I8-F1
#
_cell.length_a   1.000
_cell.length_b   1.000
_cell.length_c   1.000
_cell.angle_alpha   90.00
_cell.angle_beta   90.00
_cell.angle_gamma   90.00
#
_symmetry.space_group_name_H-M   'P 1'
#
loop_
_entity.id
_entity.type
_entity.pdbx_description
1 polymer ?
#
loop_
_entity_poly.entity_id
_entity_poly.type
_entity_poly.pdbx_seq_one_letter_code
_entity_poly.pdbx_strand_id
1 'polypeptide(L)'
;MKNKSNAEVEHSIVLQILADKIGITKNVTSYVARHSFAICLCEKGVGIDVIGDALGNHSVLTIKACAREFGVQILDEVVEILLR
;
A
#
# COMPACT_ATOMS: atom_id res chain seq x y z
N MET A 1 -10.06 -19.54 12.43
CA MET A 1 -10.20 -18.10 12.78
C MET A 1 -8.91 -17.68 13.48
N LYS A 2 -8.12 -16.77 12.88
CA LYS A 2 -6.90 -16.25 13.50
C LYS A 2 -7.30 -15.10 14.43
N ASN A 3 -7.11 -15.27 15.75
CA ASN A 3 -7.25 -14.17 16.71
C ASN A 3 -6.20 -13.10 16.35
N LYS A 4 -6.65 -11.92 15.91
CA LYS A 4 -5.80 -10.73 15.85
C LYS A 4 -5.41 -10.38 17.28
N SER A 5 -4.14 -10.08 17.50
CA SER A 5 -3.66 -9.60 18.81
C SER A 5 -4.36 -8.27 19.14
N ASN A 6 -4.70 -8.02 20.42
CA ASN A 6 -5.44 -6.83 20.83
C ASN A 6 -4.81 -5.52 20.32
N ALA A 7 -3.48 -5.43 20.25
CA ALA A 7 -2.76 -4.26 19.75
C ALA A 7 -3.03 -3.98 18.24
N GLU A 8 -3.12 -5.02 17.40
CA GLU A 8 -3.42 -4.85 15.97
C GLU A 8 -4.83 -4.29 15.73
N VAL A 9 -5.76 -4.60 16.63
CA VAL A 9 -7.14 -4.10 16.60
C VAL A 9 -7.17 -2.63 17.01
N GLU A 10 -6.47 -2.26 18.07
CA GLU A 10 -6.37 -0.88 18.56
C GLU A 10 -5.78 0.07 17.51
N HIS A 11 -4.68 -0.32 16.85
CA HIS A 11 -4.07 0.49 15.79
C HIS A 11 -4.99 0.73 14.60
N SER A 12 -5.78 -0.27 14.19
CA SER A 12 -6.71 -0.11 13.07
C SER A 12 -7.88 0.82 13.42
N ILE A 13 -8.31 0.86 14.68
CA ILE A 13 -9.39 1.75 15.14
C ILE A 13 -8.92 3.21 15.08
N VAL A 14 -7.71 3.50 15.55
CA VAL A 14 -7.14 4.85 15.49
C VAL A 14 -7.02 5.35 14.04
N LEU A 15 -6.61 4.48 13.12
CA LEU A 15 -6.55 4.80 11.69
C LEU A 15 -7.92 5.14 11.10
N GLN A 16 -8.96 4.38 11.47
CA GLN A 16 -10.32 4.66 11.00
C GLN A 16 -10.86 5.98 11.57
N ILE A 17 -10.63 6.26 12.86
CA ILE A 17 -11.02 7.55 13.48
C ILE A 17 -10.35 8.72 12.76
N LEU A 18 -9.06 8.58 12.41
CA LEU A 18 -8.35 9.60 11.66
C LEU A 18 -8.93 9.78 10.26
N ALA A 19 -9.21 8.68 9.56
CA ALA A 19 -9.82 8.68 8.23
C ALA A 19 -11.16 9.42 8.22
N ASP A 20 -12.02 9.16 9.21
CA ASP A 20 -13.32 9.79 9.35
C ASP A 20 -13.18 11.31 9.58
N LYS A 21 -12.20 11.73 10.39
CA LYS A 21 -11.93 13.15 10.67
C LYS A 21 -11.49 13.94 9.44
N ILE A 22 -10.81 13.30 8.48
CA ILE A 22 -10.36 13.93 7.25
C ILE A 22 -11.27 13.64 6.05
N GLY A 23 -12.43 13.00 6.27
CA GLY A 23 -13.44 12.74 5.24
C GLY A 23 -13.11 11.59 4.28
N ILE A 24 -12.21 10.67 4.66
CA ILE A 24 -11.97 9.44 3.88
C ILE A 24 -13.11 8.46 4.14
N THR A 25 -13.89 8.17 3.10
CA THR A 25 -15.05 7.26 3.18
C THR A 25 -14.68 5.78 3.02
N LYS A 26 -13.44 5.49 2.60
CA LYS A 26 -12.92 4.13 2.46
C LYS A 26 -12.50 3.59 3.83
N ASN A 27 -12.70 2.30 4.05
CA ASN A 27 -12.25 1.61 5.27
C ASN A 27 -10.71 1.61 5.31
N VAL A 28 -10.12 2.28 6.30
CA VAL A 28 -8.67 2.40 6.47
C VAL A 28 -8.22 1.45 7.57
N THR A 29 -7.44 0.44 7.17
CA THR A 29 -6.81 -0.51 8.08
C THR A 29 -5.29 -0.40 8.00
N SER A 30 -4.57 -1.00 8.94
CA SER A 30 -3.10 -1.09 8.88
C SER A 30 -2.60 -1.78 7.60
N TYR A 31 -3.42 -2.66 6.99
CA TYR A 31 -3.10 -3.25 5.68
C TYR A 31 -3.18 -2.20 4.57
N VAL A 32 -4.26 -1.41 4.54
CA VAL A 32 -4.45 -0.33 3.56
C VAL A 32 -3.36 0.73 3.69
N ALA A 33 -3.02 1.15 4.92
CA ALA A 33 -1.96 2.11 5.17
C ALA A 33 -0.58 1.62 4.69
N ARG A 34 -0.21 0.37 4.99
CA ARG A 34 1.05 -0.23 4.49
C ARG A 34 1.07 -0.36 2.97
N HIS A 35 -0.07 -0.67 2.35
CA HIS A 35 -0.19 -0.75 0.90
C HIS A 35 0.05 0.63 0.26
N SER A 36 -0.62 1.67 0.75
CA SER A 36 -0.42 3.05 0.28
C SER A 36 1.02 3.53 0.46
N PHE A 37 1.66 3.18 1.58
CA PHE A 37 3.06 3.49 1.83
C PHE A 37 3.98 2.81 0.80
N ALA A 38 3.78 1.51 0.53
CA ALA A 38 4.56 0.78 -0.46
C ALA A 38 4.41 1.37 -1.86
N ILE A 39 3.16 1.61 -2.30
CA ILE A 39 2.85 2.19 -3.61
C ILE A 39 3.53 3.55 -3.80
N CYS A 40 3.48 4.42 -2.79
CA CYS A 40 4.15 5.71 -2.85
C CYS A 40 5.68 5.59 -3.02
N LEU A 41 6.31 4.58 -2.42
CA LEU A 41 7.74 4.32 -2.61
C LEU A 41 8.04 3.72 -3.99
N CYS A 42 7.19 2.82 -4.50
CA CYS A 42 7.30 2.30 -5.86
C CYS A 42 7.16 3.42 -6.91
N GLU A 43 6.19 4.33 -6.75
CA GLU A 43 6.01 5.51 -7.61
C GLU A 43 7.23 6.43 -7.60
N LYS A 44 7.92 6.53 -6.47
CA LYS A 44 9.18 7.28 -6.32
C LYS A 44 10.40 6.54 -6.87
N GLY A 45 10.24 5.35 -7.44
CA GLY A 45 11.32 4.55 -8.00
C GLY A 45 12.24 3.91 -6.96
N VAL A 46 11.78 3.76 -5.71
CA VAL A 46 12.56 3.12 -4.65
C VAL A 46 12.65 1.61 -4.92
N GLY A 47 13.85 1.05 -4.74
CA GLY A 47 14.09 -0.39 -4.91
C GLY A 47 13.22 -1.27 -4.02
N ILE A 48 12.73 -2.38 -4.57
CA ILE A 48 11.86 -3.36 -3.87
C ILE A 48 12.51 -3.92 -2.60
N ASP A 49 13.83 -4.07 -2.60
CA ASP A 49 14.66 -4.45 -1.47
C ASP A 49 14.60 -3.41 -0.34
N VAL A 50 14.78 -2.12 -0.67
CA VAL A 50 14.71 -1.00 0.27
C VAL A 50 13.29 -0.84 0.83
N ILE A 51 12.26 -1.00 -0.01
CA ILE A 51 10.86 -1.01 0.44
C ILE A 51 10.61 -2.19 1.39
N GLY A 52 11.23 -3.35 1.13
CA GLY A 52 11.17 -4.54 1.98
C GLY A 52 11.75 -4.33 3.37
N ASP A 53 12.92 -3.71 3.43
CA ASP A 53 13.54 -3.36 4.71
C ASP A 53 12.70 -2.30 5.46
N ALA A 54 12.19 -1.29 4.76
CA ALA A 54 11.35 -0.24 5.36
C ALA A 54 10.03 -0.77 5.94
N LEU A 55 9.44 -1.80 5.32
CA LEU A 55 8.23 -2.46 5.79
C LEU A 55 8.50 -3.58 6.82
N GLY A 56 9.78 -3.91 7.04
CA GLY A 56 10.23 -4.96 7.96
C GLY A 56 9.95 -6.37 7.44
N ASN A 57 10.75 -6.85 6.47
CA ASN A 57 11.03 -8.24 6.05
C ASN A 57 9.93 -9.32 6.02
N HIS A 58 8.64 -8.96 6.18
CA HIS A 58 7.54 -9.91 6.35
C HIS A 58 6.50 -9.88 5.23
N SER A 59 6.63 -9.03 4.20
CA SER A 59 5.64 -8.98 3.12
C SER A 59 6.24 -8.85 1.72
N VAL A 60 7.01 -9.86 1.33
CA VAL A 60 7.38 -10.08 -0.09
C VAL A 60 6.15 -10.07 -1.00
N LEU A 61 4.98 -10.51 -0.50
CA LEU A 61 3.71 -10.48 -1.24
C LEU A 61 3.14 -9.08 -1.45
N THR A 62 3.24 -8.17 -0.47
CA THR A 62 2.74 -6.79 -0.59
C THR A 62 3.61 -5.96 -1.55
N ILE A 63 4.91 -6.25 -1.62
CA ILE A 63 5.83 -5.52 -2.50
C ILE A 63 5.73 -6.03 -3.94
N LYS A 64 5.53 -7.33 -4.13
CA LYS A 64 5.23 -7.89 -5.46
C LYS A 64 3.91 -7.35 -6.03
N ALA A 65 2.92 -7.06 -5.20
CA ALA A 65 1.69 -6.39 -5.63
C ALA A 65 1.96 -4.93 -6.05
N CYS A 66 2.78 -4.21 -5.27
CA CYS A 66 3.21 -2.84 -5.58
C CYS A 66 3.84 -2.70 -6.97
N ALA A 67 4.81 -3.56 -7.28
CA ALA A 67 5.49 -3.55 -8.57
C ALA A 67 4.56 -3.93 -9.75
N ARG A 68 3.57 -4.80 -9.52
CA ARG A 68 2.61 -5.21 -10.54
C ARG A 68 1.65 -4.10 -10.89
N GLU A 69 1.03 -3.45 -9.90
CA GLU A 69 0.08 -2.35 -10.14
C GLU A 69 0.77 -1.16 -10.82
N PHE A 70 1.98 -0.81 -10.37
CA PHE A 70 2.77 0.25 -10.99
C PHE A 70 3.16 -0.08 -12.43
N GLY A 71 3.61 -1.32 -12.70
CA GLY A 71 3.95 -1.76 -14.06
C GLY A 71 2.76 -1.76 -15.01
N VAL A 72 1.54 -2.06 -14.53
CA VAL A 72 0.31 -1.99 -15.32
C VAL A 72 -0.07 -0.54 -15.62
N GLN A 73 -0.02 0.35 -14.62
CA GLN A 73 -0.37 1.77 -14.80
C GLN A 73 0.56 2.49 -15.77
N ILE A 74 1.87 2.26 -15.67
CA ILE A 74 2.83 2.83 -16.62
C ILE A 74 2.59 2.28 -18.02
N LEU A 75 2.34 0.97 -18.14
CA LEU A 75 2.11 0.35 -19.44
C LEU A 75 0.87 0.95 -20.11
N ASP A 76 -0.22 1.15 -19.36
CA ASP A 76 -1.43 1.78 -19.86
C ASP A 76 -1.18 3.23 -20.31
N GLU A 77 -0.44 4.03 -19.54
CA GLU A 77 -0.04 5.40 -19.94
C GLU A 77 0.82 5.42 -21.21
N VAL A 78 1.81 4.52 -21.30
CA VAL A 78 2.70 4.43 -22.46
C VAL A 78 1.94 3.98 -23.70
N VAL A 79 1.01 3.03 -23.57
CA VAL A 79 0.16 2.56 -24.67
C VAL A 79 -0.76 3.68 -25.16
N GLU A 80 -1.37 4.45 -24.28
CA GLU A 80 -2.20 5.62 -24.66
C GLU A 80 -1.38 6.70 -25.38
N ILE A 81 -0.13 6.93 -24.98
CA ILE A 81 0.78 7.87 -25.67
C ILE A 81 1.16 7.33 -27.06
N LEU A 82 1.42 6.03 -27.19
CA LEU A 82 1.78 5.40 -28.47
C LEU A 82 0.62 5.29 -29.46
N LEU A 83 -0.62 5.27 -28.97
CA LEU A 83 -1.84 5.19 -29.78
C LEU A 83 -2.39 6.58 -30.18
N ARG A 84 -1.68 7.66 -29.83
CA ARG A 84 -1.97 9.04 -30.24
C ARG A 84 -1.08 9.49 -31.40
#